data_AF-A0A3D5NT79-F1
#
_entry.id   AF-A0A3D5NT79-F1
#
_cell.length_a   1.000
_cell.length_b   1.000
_cell.length_c   1.000
_cell.angle_alpha   90.00
_cell.angle_beta   90.00
_cell.angle_gamma   90.00
#
_symmetry.space_group_name_H-M   'P 1'
#
loop_
_entity.id
_entity.type
_entity.pdbx_description
1 polymer ?
#
loop_
_entity_poly.entity_id
_entity_poly.type
_entity_poly.pdbx_seq_one_letter_code
_entity_poly.pdbx_strand_id
1 'polypeptide(L)'
;FNDILDSEGNAHPLTEGSYGVFMQSKDRTLRENAFKELFGTYGKFKNAIGMMLSSNMKTFNLKAKLRNYKGPIEASLSPNNIPVAVYDNSLETIGEGVGALHRYV
;
A
#
# COMPACT_ATOMS: atom_id res chain seq x y z
N PHE A 1 -15.47 9.73 -4.99
CA PHE A 1 -14.48 10.62 -5.61
C PHE A 1 -15.22 11.59 -6.51
N ASN A 2 -14.65 12.74 -6.83
CA ASN A 2 -15.16 13.57 -7.91
C ASN A 2 -14.79 12.95 -9.27
N ASP A 3 -15.49 13.38 -10.31
CA ASP A 3 -15.10 13.04 -11.68
C ASP A 3 -13.75 13.67 -12.02
N ILE A 4 -12.96 12.94 -12.81
CA ILE A 4 -11.66 13.38 -13.29
C ILE A 4 -11.74 13.72 -14.77
N LEU A 5 -10.98 14.72 -15.19
CA LEU A 5 -10.95 15.14 -16.59
C LEU A 5 -9.79 14.48 -17.34
N ASP A 6 -10.03 14.10 -18.59
CA ASP A 6 -8.97 13.72 -19.54
C ASP A 6 -8.35 14.96 -20.23
N SER A 7 -7.41 14.73 -21.14
CA SER A 7 -6.76 15.81 -21.91
C SER A 7 -7.69 16.59 -22.85
N GLU A 8 -8.85 16.03 -23.20
CA GLU A 8 -9.85 16.65 -24.06
C GLU A 8 -10.93 17.39 -23.26
N GLY A 9 -10.90 17.28 -21.93
CA GLY A 9 -11.87 17.89 -21.02
C GLY A 9 -13.10 17.03 -20.78
N ASN A 10 -13.12 15.77 -21.23
CA ASN A 10 -14.23 14.87 -20.91
C ASN A 10 -14.12 14.39 -19.46
N ALA A 11 -15.26 14.36 -18.77
CA ALA A 11 -15.36 13.90 -17.40
C ALA A 11 -15.53 12.38 -17.33
N HIS A 12 -14.74 11.75 -16.46
CA HIS A 12 -14.76 10.31 -16.21
C HIS A 12 -15.00 10.05 -14.71
N PRO A 13 -15.98 9.20 -14.36
CA PRO A 13 -16.25 8.89 -12.95
C PRO A 13 -15.12 8.05 -12.33
N LEU A 14 -14.56 8.56 -11.23
CA LEU A 14 -13.52 7.84 -10.49
C LEU A 14 -14.10 6.95 -9.40
N THR A 15 -13.64 5.71 -9.39
CA THR A 15 -13.87 4.70 -8.35
C THR A 15 -12.56 3.95 -8.10
N GLU A 16 -12.47 3.21 -7.00
CA GLU A 16 -11.33 2.32 -6.74
C GLU A 16 -11.11 1.31 -7.87
N GLY A 17 -12.20 0.78 -8.45
CA GLY A 17 -12.14 -0.19 -9.54
C GLY A 17 -11.67 0.43 -10.87
N SER A 18 -12.08 1.67 -11.16
CA SER A 18 -11.68 2.37 -12.39
C SER A 18 -10.28 2.98 -12.32
N TYR A 19 -9.76 3.26 -11.12
CA TYR A 19 -8.42 3.83 -10.93
C TYR A 19 -7.32 3.03 -11.64
N GLY A 20 -7.32 1.70 -11.49
CA GLY A 20 -6.31 0.85 -12.12
C GLY A 20 -6.31 0.93 -13.66
N VAL A 21 -7.50 1.05 -14.26
CA VAL A 21 -7.65 1.23 -15.71
C VAL A 21 -7.14 2.61 -16.13
N PHE A 22 -7.49 3.67 -15.40
CA PHE A 22 -7.03 5.03 -15.70
C PHE A 22 -5.51 5.15 -15.61
N MET A 23 -4.86 4.50 -14.64
CA MET A 23 -3.39 4.49 -14.52
C MET A 23 -2.67 3.80 -15.69
N GLN A 24 -3.36 2.97 -16.47
CA GLN A 24 -2.82 2.34 -17.68
C GLN A 24 -3.15 3.12 -18.96
N SER A 25 -3.94 4.20 -18.87
CA SER A 25 -4.27 5.04 -20.02
C SER A 25 -3.02 5.64 -20.65
N LYS A 26 -3.05 5.85 -21.97
CA LYS A 26 -2.00 6.61 -22.69
C LYS A 26 -2.04 8.10 -22.34
N ASP A 27 -3.20 8.62 -21.94
CA ASP A 27 -3.37 10.01 -21.55
C ASP A 27 -2.73 10.28 -20.17
N ARG A 28 -1.70 11.15 -20.17
CA ARG A 28 -1.00 11.57 -18.95
C ARG A 28 -1.86 12.43 -18.03
N THR A 29 -2.72 13.28 -18.58
CA THR A 29 -3.61 14.15 -17.80
C THR A 29 -4.61 13.31 -17.01
N LEU A 30 -5.22 12.31 -17.67
CA LEU A 30 -6.12 11.38 -16.99
C LEU A 30 -5.42 10.61 -15.87
N ARG A 31 -4.19 10.09 -16.11
CA ARG A 31 -3.40 9.41 -15.06
C ARG A 31 -3.11 10.33 -13.87
N GLU A 32 -2.67 11.55 -14.13
CA GLU A 32 -2.32 12.53 -13.10
C GLU A 32 -3.53 12.93 -12.25
N ASN A 33 -4.67 13.20 -12.90
CA ASN A 33 -5.92 13.58 -12.24
C ASN A 33 -6.48 12.43 -11.41
N ALA A 34 -6.47 11.18 -11.95
CA ALA A 34 -6.87 9.99 -11.22
C ALA A 34 -6.07 9.80 -9.93
N PHE A 35 -4.74 9.92 -10.02
CA PHE A 35 -3.83 9.79 -8.88
C PHE A 35 -4.11 10.85 -7.81
N LYS A 36 -4.18 12.12 -8.22
CA LYS A 36 -4.39 13.25 -7.30
C LYS A 36 -5.75 13.18 -6.60
N GLU A 37 -6.81 12.83 -7.32
CA GLU A 37 -8.15 12.75 -6.73
C GLU A 37 -8.26 11.59 -5.74
N LEU A 38 -7.76 10.40 -6.10
CA LEU A 38 -7.78 9.22 -5.23
C LEU A 38 -7.00 9.46 -3.93
N PHE A 39 -5.70 9.76 -4.05
CA PHE A 39 -4.84 9.93 -2.88
C PHE A 39 -5.10 11.24 -2.13
N GLY A 40 -5.57 12.28 -2.82
CA GLY A 40 -6.06 13.50 -2.17
C GLY A 40 -7.27 13.22 -1.29
N THR A 41 -8.20 12.37 -1.74
CA THR A 41 -9.35 11.94 -0.95
C THR A 41 -8.92 11.09 0.25
N TYR A 42 -8.04 10.11 0.06
CA TYR A 42 -7.46 9.36 1.19
C TYR A 42 -6.74 10.27 2.19
N GLY A 43 -6.03 11.29 1.70
CA GLY A 43 -5.36 12.30 2.52
C GLY A 43 -6.32 13.04 3.47
N LYS A 44 -7.57 13.28 3.06
CA LYS A 44 -8.60 13.89 3.94
C LYS A 44 -8.97 12.99 5.12
N PHE A 45 -8.83 11.66 4.97
CA PHE A 45 -9.14 10.67 6.01
C PHE A 45 -7.89 10.09 6.70
N LYS A 46 -6.70 10.65 6.45
CA LYS A 46 -5.41 10.10 6.94
C LYS A 46 -5.37 9.84 8.46
N ASN A 47 -6.02 10.70 9.25
CA ASN A 47 -6.04 10.54 10.71
C ASN A 47 -6.87 9.33 11.16
N ALA A 48 -8.04 9.14 10.55
CA ALA A 48 -8.91 8.00 10.87
C ALA A 48 -8.26 6.68 10.43
N ILE A 49 -7.70 6.64 9.21
CA ILE A 49 -6.97 5.48 8.69
C ILE A 49 -5.75 5.16 9.57
N GLY A 50 -4.97 6.19 9.94
CA GLY A 50 -3.82 6.04 10.82
C GLY A 50 -4.21 5.52 12.21
N MET A 51 -5.31 5.99 12.78
CA MET A 51 -5.81 5.50 14.07
C MET A 51 -6.25 4.03 13.98
N MET A 52 -6.97 3.66 12.93
CA MET A 52 -7.38 2.28 12.68
C MET A 52 -6.16 1.36 12.53
N LEU A 53 -5.15 1.76 11.76
CA LEU A 53 -3.91 1.00 11.60
C LEU A 53 -3.15 0.86 12.93
N SER A 54 -3.00 1.96 13.68
CA SER A 54 -2.34 1.96 14.99
C SER A 54 -3.03 1.02 15.98
N SER A 55 -4.37 1.01 16.00
CA SER A 55 -5.16 0.09 16.82
C SER A 55 -4.87 -1.37 16.46
N ASN A 56 -4.90 -1.71 15.16
CA ASN A 56 -4.57 -3.06 14.69
C ASN A 56 -3.15 -3.49 15.07
N MET A 57 -2.16 -2.60 14.92
CA MET A 57 -0.78 -2.87 15.33
C MET A 57 -0.66 -3.15 16.84
N LYS A 58 -1.39 -2.41 17.69
CA LYS A 58 -1.44 -2.70 19.14
C LYS A 58 -2.03 -4.07 19.41
N THR A 59 -3.11 -4.44 18.72
CA THR A 59 -3.71 -5.77 18.83
C THR A 59 -2.73 -6.88 18.43
N PHE A 60 -1.98 -6.71 17.33
CA PHE A 60 -0.98 -7.70 16.91
C PHE A 60 0.16 -7.85 17.94
N ASN A 61 0.69 -6.74 18.44
CA ASN A 61 1.72 -6.76 19.48
C ASN A 61 1.24 -7.42 20.76
N LEU A 62 0.02 -7.11 21.22
CA LEU A 62 -0.57 -7.73 22.40
C LEU A 62 -0.74 -9.25 22.21
N LYS A 63 -1.29 -9.68 21.07
CA LYS A 63 -1.48 -11.11 20.76
C LYS A 63 -0.15 -11.87 20.70
N ALA A 64 0.88 -11.28 20.11
CA ALA A 64 2.22 -11.86 20.08
C ALA A 64 2.79 -12.04 21.49
N LYS A 65 2.72 -10.98 22.31
CA LYS A 65 3.20 -10.99 23.69
C LYS A 65 2.47 -12.02 24.56
N LEU A 66 1.14 -12.09 24.47
CA LEU A 66 0.33 -13.05 25.23
C LEU A 66 0.66 -14.52 24.90
N ARG A 67 1.24 -14.77 23.72
CA ARG A 67 1.65 -16.10 23.26
C ARG A 67 3.16 -16.31 23.33
N ASN A 68 3.88 -15.44 24.06
CA ASN A 68 5.33 -15.50 24.28
C ASN A 68 6.19 -15.41 23.00
N TYR A 69 5.69 -14.77 21.95
CA TYR A 69 6.51 -14.40 20.79
C TYR A 69 7.24 -13.07 21.05
N LYS A 70 8.42 -12.90 20.45
CA LYS A 70 9.23 -11.67 20.48
C LYS A 70 8.56 -10.51 19.77
N GLY A 71 7.70 -10.79 18.80
CA GLY A 71 6.98 -9.76 18.05
C GLY A 71 5.90 -10.31 17.12
N PRO A 72 5.12 -9.42 16.48
CA PRO A 72 4.01 -9.80 15.62
C PRO A 72 4.45 -10.52 14.35
N ILE A 73 5.66 -10.26 13.84
CA ILE A 73 6.23 -10.94 12.68
C ILE A 73 6.47 -12.42 13.00
N GLU A 74 7.19 -12.71 14.09
CA GLU A 74 7.42 -14.10 14.55
C GLU A 74 6.09 -14.82 14.82
N ALA A 75 5.14 -14.14 15.47
CA ALA A 75 3.82 -14.71 15.74
C ALA A 75 3.03 -15.06 14.47
N SER A 76 3.23 -14.32 13.37
CA SER A 76 2.56 -14.55 12.07
C SER A 76 3.21 -15.68 11.28
N LEU A 77 4.54 -15.83 11.39
CA LEU A 77 5.32 -16.81 10.64
C LEU A 77 5.37 -18.19 11.31
N SER A 78 5.31 -18.23 12.64
CA SER A 78 5.42 -19.47 13.42
C SER A 78 4.42 -20.57 13.06
N PRO A 79 3.13 -20.30 12.74
CA PRO A 79 2.17 -21.35 12.37
C PRO A 79 2.56 -22.14 11.11
N ASN A 80 3.38 -21.54 10.24
CA ASN A 80 3.88 -22.17 9.02
C ASN A 80 5.34 -22.64 9.15
N ASN A 81 5.89 -22.64 10.38
CA ASN A 81 7.28 -23.00 10.65
C ASN A 81 8.30 -22.18 9.86
N ILE A 82 7.98 -20.92 9.54
CA ILE A 82 8.89 -20.05 8.79
C ILE A 82 9.79 -19.29 9.77
N PRO A 83 11.13 -19.45 9.70
CA PRO A 83 12.05 -18.66 10.51
C PRO A 83 11.99 -17.16 10.16
N VAL A 84 12.09 -16.29 11.16
CA VAL A 84 12.13 -14.83 10.96
C VAL A 84 13.26 -14.41 10.00
N ALA A 85 14.40 -15.11 10.03
CA ALA A 85 15.51 -14.87 9.11
C ALA A 85 15.12 -14.96 7.62
N VAL A 86 14.12 -15.78 7.26
CA VAL A 86 13.63 -15.84 5.86
C VAL A 86 12.96 -14.53 5.46
N TYR A 87 12.21 -13.90 6.38
CA TYR A 87 11.60 -12.59 6.16
C TYR A 87 12.66 -11.50 6.06
N ASP A 88 13.62 -11.46 6.99
CA ASP A 88 14.68 -10.45 7.02
C ASP A 88 15.57 -10.55 5.77
N ASN A 89 16.01 -11.76 5.40
CA ASN A 89 16.82 -11.98 4.21
C ASN A 89 16.10 -11.56 2.92
N SER A 90 14.78 -11.76 2.85
CA SER A 90 13.98 -11.32 1.69
C SER A 90 13.97 -9.79 1.56
N LEU A 91 13.79 -9.08 2.68
CA LEU A 91 13.85 -7.61 2.71
C LEU A 91 15.22 -7.08 2.30
N GLU A 92 16.30 -7.67 2.83
CA GLU A 92 17.68 -7.32 2.50
C GLU A 92 17.95 -7.52 1.00
N THR A 93 17.66 -8.71 0.49
CA THR A 93 17.89 -9.06 -0.92
C THR A 93 17.12 -8.13 -1.88
N ILE A 94 15.85 -7.82 -1.57
CA ILE A 94 15.04 -6.89 -2.38
C ILE A 94 15.60 -5.47 -2.28
N GLY A 95 16.03 -5.03 -1.09
CA GLY A 95 16.63 -3.73 -0.85
C GLY A 95 17.90 -3.51 -1.67
N GLU A 96 18.81 -4.50 -1.66
CA GLU A 96 20.02 -4.50 -2.50
C GLU A 96 19.69 -4.53 -4.00
N GLY A 97 18.62 -5.24 -4.37
CA GLY A 97 18.14 -5.37 -5.74
C GLY A 97 17.38 -4.17 -6.31
N VAL A 98 17.04 -3.15 -5.51
CA VAL A 98 16.17 -2.03 -5.92
C VAL A 98 16.72 -1.25 -7.13
N GLY A 99 18.03 -1.26 -7.32
CA GLY A 99 18.68 -0.64 -8.48
C GLY A 99 18.23 -1.21 -9.83
N ALA A 100 17.78 -2.47 -9.88
CA ALA A 100 17.23 -3.05 -11.10
C ALA A 100 15.86 -2.44 -11.47
N LEU A 101 15.02 -2.16 -10.46
CA LEU A 101 13.76 -1.48 -10.66
C LEU A 101 13.97 -0.04 -11.14
N HIS A 102 14.90 0.70 -10.53
CA HIS A 102 15.22 2.08 -10.95
C HIS A 102 15.72 2.19 -12.39
N ARG A 103 16.39 1.14 -12.91
CA ARG A 103 16.83 1.09 -14.31
C ARG A 103 15.68 0.81 -15.29
N TYR A 104 14.65 0.10 -14.85
CA TYR A 104 13.53 -0.28 -15.70
C TYR A 104 12.53 0.86 -15.92
N VAL A 105 12.33 1.71 -14.91
CA VAL A 105 11.43 2.88 -14.94
C VAL A 105 12.08 4.07 -15.63
#